data_AF-A0A527Z0R9-F1
#
_entry.id   AF-A0A527Z0R9-F1
#
_cell.length_a   1.000
_cell.length_b   1.000
_cell.length_c   1.000
_cell.angle_alpha   90.00
_cell.angle_beta   90.00
_cell.angle_gamma   90.00
#
_symmetry.space_group_name_H-M   'P 1'
#
loop_
_entity.id
_entity.type
_entity.pdbx_description
1 polymer ?
#
loop_
_entity_poly.entity_id
_entity_poly.type
_entity_poly.pdbx_seq_one_letter_code
_entity_poly.pdbx_strand_id
1 'polypeptide(L)' 'MVSKKLIANAESAASFLTLMGNEKRLLIMIYLADGEMSVGAIAEKVLLS' A
#
# COMPACT_ATOMS: atom_id res chain seq x y z
N MET A 1 -24.19 11.74 14.57
CA MET A 1 -24.26 11.66 13.09
C MET A 1 -22.84 11.58 12.56
N VAL A 2 -22.49 10.54 11.80
CA VAL A 2 -21.19 10.51 11.09
C VAL A 2 -21.19 11.66 10.08
N SER A 3 -20.12 12.45 10.06
CA SER A 3 -20.00 13.60 9.15
C SER A 3 -20.13 13.15 7.70
N LYS A 4 -20.91 13.86 6.87
CA LYS A 4 -21.05 13.58 5.43
C LYS A 4 -19.69 13.57 4.71
N LYS A 5 -18.72 14.38 5.18
CA LYS A 5 -17.33 14.36 4.70
C LYS A 5 -16.62 13.03 4.98
N LEU A 6 -16.87 12.40 6.13
CA LEU A 6 -16.27 11.11 6.47
C LEU A 6 -16.78 10.00 5.54
N ILE A 7 -18.08 10.02 5.23
CA ILE A 7 -18.69 9.06 4.30
C ILE A 7 -18.13 9.26 2.88
N ALA A 8 -17.96 10.51 2.44
CA ALA A 8 -17.34 10.81 1.15
C ALA A 8 -15.89 10.30 1.04
N ASN A 9 -15.13 10.33 2.13
CA ASN A 9 -13.75 9.80 2.15
C ASN A 9 -13.68 8.27 2.23
N ALA A 10 -14.79 7.60 2.58
CA ALA A 10 -14.81 6.16 2.77
C ALA A 10 -14.52 5.41 1.46
N GLU A 11 -14.98 5.93 0.32
CA GLU A 11 -14.69 5.37 -1.00
C GLU A 11 -13.19 5.39 -1.30
N SER A 12 -12.54 6.55 -1.16
CA SER A 12 -11.10 6.67 -1.40
C SER A 12 -10.27 5.81 -0.45
N ALA A 13 -10.67 5.74 0.83
CA ALA A 13 -10.02 4.86 1.81
C ALA A 13 -10.17 3.38 1.44
N ALA A 14 -11.37 2.95 1.02
CA ALA A 14 -11.63 1.58 0.59
C ALA A 14 -10.81 1.22 -0.67
N SER A 15 -10.70 2.13 -1.63
CA SER A 15 -9.85 1.93 -2.81
C SER A 15 -8.38 1.75 -2.45
N PHE A 16 -7.85 2.58 -1.54
CA PHE A 16 -6.49 2.43 -1.04
C PHE A 16 -6.27 1.08 -0.35
N LEU A 17 -7.16 0.71 0.58
CA LEU A 17 -7.08 -0.58 1.28
C LEU A 17 -7.16 -1.77 0.32
N THR A 18 -7.96 -1.66 -0.74
CA THR A 18 -8.06 -2.69 -1.80
C THR A 18 -6.73 -2.86 -2.54
N LEU A 19 -6.02 -1.78 -2.85
CA LEU A 19 -4.70 -1.85 -3.48
C LEU A 19 -3.67 -2.49 -2.55
N MET A 20 -3.74 -2.17 -1.25
CA MET A 20 -2.86 -2.70 -0.21
C MET A 20 -3.20 -4.14 0.21
N GLY A 21 -4.36 -4.67 -0.17
CA GLY A 21 -4.81 -6.03 0.13
C GLY A 21 -4.03 -7.16 -0.56
N ASN A 22 -2.85 -6.86 -1.12
CA ASN A 22 -1.94 -7.83 -1.71
C ASN A 22 -0.64 -7.84 -0.91
N GLU A 23 -0.25 -9.03 -0.41
CA GLU A 23 0.94 -9.22 0.42
C GLU A 23 2.21 -8.62 -0.18
N LYS A 24 2.49 -8.91 -1.46
CA LYS A 24 3.69 -8.41 -2.14
C LYS A 24 3.67 -6.89 -2.28
N ARG A 25 2.54 -6.29 -2.65
CA ARG A 25 2.41 -4.83 -2.74
C ARG A 25 2.61 -4.17 -1.39
N LEU A 26 2.04 -4.74 -0.32
CA LEU A 26 2.21 -4.24 1.03
C LEU A 26 3.68 -4.29 1.46
N LEU A 27 4.38 -5.40 1.20
CA LEU A 27 5.82 -5.52 1.49
C LEU A 27 6.66 -4.49 0.73
N ILE A 28 6.38 -4.28 -0.56
CA ILE A 28 7.05 -3.24 -1.37
C ILE A 28 6.87 -1.87 -0.72
N MET A 29 5.64 -1.52 -0.36
CA MET A 29 5.32 -0.22 0.25
C MET A 29 6.00 -0.04 1.62
N ILE A 30 6.12 -1.10 2.42
CA ILE A 30 6.85 -1.06 3.70
C ILE A 30 8.33 -0.73 3.46
N TYR A 31 8.99 -1.43 2.52
CA TYR A 31 10.41 -1.15 2.24
C TYR A 31 10.64 0.26 1.68
N LEU A 32 9.72 0.76 0.85
CA LEU A 32 9.80 2.11 0.31
C LEU A 32 9.47 3.20 1.35
N ALA A 33 8.71 2.86 2.40
CA ALA A 33 8.47 3.78 3.50
C ALA A 33 9.74 4.03 4.35
N ASP A 34 10.64 3.05 4.43
CA ASP A 34 11.94 3.18 5.11
C ASP A 34 12.97 3.96 4.27
N GLY A 35 12.78 4.07 2.96
CA GLY A 35 13.65 4.85 2.08
C GLY A 35 13.61 4.41 0.62
N GLU A 36 14.26 5.19 -0.24
CA GLU A 36 14.42 4.83 -1.65
C GLU A 36 15.23 3.53 -1.79
N MET A 37 14.72 2.61 -2.61
CA MET A 37 15.34 1.31 -2.81
C MET A 37 15.32 0.92 -4.29
N SER A 38 16.39 0.27 -4.77
CA SER A 38 16.47 -0.17 -6.16
C SER A 38 15.54 -1.35 -6.43
N VAL A 39 15.14 -1.51 -7.70
CA VAL A 39 14.24 -2.61 -8.13
C VAL A 39 14.83 -3.99 -7.82
N GLY A 40 16.14 -4.16 -7.98
CA GLY A 40 16.83 -5.42 -7.65
C GLY A 40 16.78 -5.75 -6.16
N ALA A 41 17.04 -4.76 -5.30
CA ALA A 41 16.96 -4.94 -3.85
C ALA A 41 15.52 -5.24 -3.37
N ILE A 42 14.50 -4.67 -4.04
CA ILE A 42 13.09 -5.00 -3.76
C ILE A 42 12.80 -6.45 -4.17
N ALA A 43 13.26 -6.88 -5.34
CA ALA A 43 13.02 -8.23 -5.85
C ALA A 43 13.59 -9.32 -4.95
N GLU A 44 14.81 -9.11 -4.41
CA GLU A 44 15.44 -10.02 -3.45
C GLU A 44 14.64 -10.11 -2.14
N LYS A 45 14.19 -8.98 -1.59
CA LYS A 45 13.48 -8.94 -0.30
C LYS A 45 12.02 -9.40 -0.36
N VAL A 46 11.36 -9.24 -1.51
CA VAL A 46 9.93 -9.57 -1.71
C VAL A 46 9.77 -10.95 -2.38
N LEU A 47 10.88 -11.63 -2.72
CA LEU A 47 10.87 -12.89 -3.47
C LEU A 47 9.99 -12.78 -4.70
N LEU A 48 10.22 -11.72 -5.49
CA LEU A 48 9.58 -11.55 -6.78
C LEU A 48 10.20 -12.59 -7.73
N SER A 49 9.43 -13.64 -7.99
CA SER A 49 9.66 -14.67 -9.00
C SER A 49 9.60 -14.10 -10.41
#